data_AF-A0A8A0RHY7-F1
#
_entry.id   AF-A0A8A0RHY7-F1
#
_cell.length_a   1.000
_cell.length_b   1.000
_cell.length_c   1.000
_cell.angle_alpha   90.00
_cell.angle_beta   90.00
_cell.angle_gamma   90.00
#
_symmetry.space_group_name_H-M   'P 1'
#
loop_
_entity.id
_entity.type
_entity.pdbx_description
1 polymer ?
#
loop_
_entity_poly.entity_id
_entity_poly.type
_entity_poly.pdbx_seq_one_letter_code
_entity_poly.pdbx_strand_id
1 'polypeptide(L)'
;MVKKQKLKELIFKAQSGDKDALNQVVMRFKPIVKKYARRYGNEDIDSEIIEWIIKATLSYKENITSSREELKKFLSDKKNDKNFKS
;
A
#
# COMPACT_ATOMS: atom_id res chain seq x y z
N MET A 1 17.31 7.46 -18.68
CA MET A 1 16.81 7.72 -17.32
C MET A 1 15.92 6.55 -16.89
N VAL A 2 16.30 5.81 -15.85
CA VAL A 2 15.50 4.67 -15.36
C VAL A 2 14.24 5.24 -14.68
N LYS A 3 13.05 5.02 -15.26
CA LYS A 3 11.78 5.41 -14.63
C LYS A 3 11.66 4.65 -13.31
N LYS A 4 11.66 5.37 -12.20
CA LYS A 4 11.43 4.80 -10.86
C LYS A 4 10.03 4.21 -10.83
N GLN A 5 9.92 2.88 -10.71
CA GLN A 5 8.62 2.19 -10.65
C GLN A 5 7.78 2.74 -9.49
N LYS A 6 6.46 2.87 -9.68
CA LYS A 6 5.59 3.35 -8.61
C LYS A 6 5.54 2.31 -7.50
N LEU A 7 5.48 2.75 -6.24
CA LEU A 7 5.43 1.82 -5.09
C LEU A 7 4.28 0.81 -5.24
N LYS A 8 3.14 1.29 -5.73
CA LYS A 8 1.96 0.49 -6.03
C LYS A 8 2.23 -0.65 -7.03
N GLU A 9 2.96 -0.37 -8.11
CA GLU A 9 3.33 -1.39 -9.11
C GLU A 9 4.25 -2.45 -8.50
N LEU A 10 5.18 -2.03 -7.64
CA LEU A 10 6.06 -2.96 -6.92
C LEU A 10 5.28 -3.84 -5.94
N ILE A 11 4.28 -3.28 -5.24
CA ILE A 11 3.41 -4.05 -4.34
C ILE A 11 2.66 -5.14 -5.12
N PHE A 12 2.04 -4.80 -6.25
CA PHE A 12 1.33 -5.81 -7.05
C PHE A 12 2.25 -6.89 -7.61
N LYS A 13 3.43 -6.50 -8.10
CA LYS A 13 4.42 -7.48 -8.56
C LYS A 13 4.88 -8.39 -7.43
N ALA A 14 5.17 -7.83 -6.26
CA ALA A 14 5.52 -8.60 -5.06
C ALA A 14 4.43 -9.60 -4.67
N GLN A 15 3.16 -9.19 -4.74
CA GLN A 15 2.00 -10.07 -4.48
C GLN A 15 1.86 -11.20 -5.51
N SER A 16 2.29 -10.98 -6.76
CA SER A 16 2.34 -12.03 -7.79
C SER A 16 3.53 -13.00 -7.64
N GLY A 17 4.36 -12.84 -6.61
CA GLY A 17 5.52 -13.70 -6.35
C GLY A 17 6.85 -13.17 -6.88
N ASP A 18 6.90 -11.95 -7.41
CA ASP A 18 8.14 -11.29 -7.84
C ASP A 18 8.99 -10.88 -6.62
N LYS A 19 10.02 -11.68 -6.33
CA LYS A 19 10.95 -11.48 -5.21
C LYS A 19 11.78 -10.20 -5.36
N ASP A 20 12.10 -9.80 -6.60
CA ASP A 20 12.86 -8.58 -6.85
C ASP A 20 12.00 -7.34 -6.57
N ALA A 21 10.71 -7.40 -6.93
CA ALA A 21 9.77 -6.36 -6.57
C ALA A 21 9.59 -6.24 -5.05
N LEU A 22 9.49 -7.36 -4.33
CA LEU A 22 9.41 -7.37 -2.87
C LEU A 22 10.67 -6.76 -2.24
N ASN A 23 11.86 -7.14 -2.72
CA ASN A 23 13.13 -6.57 -2.26
C ASN A 23 13.18 -5.06 -2.51
N GLN A 24 12.71 -4.58 -3.66
CA GLN A 24 12.63 -3.15 -3.93
C GLN A 24 11.68 -2.40 -2.99
N VAL A 25 10.56 -3.02 -2.59
CA VAL A 25 9.66 -2.47 -1.56
C VAL A 25 10.42 -2.34 -0.23
N VAL A 26 11.03 -3.42 0.26
CA VAL A 26 11.78 -3.42 1.52
C VAL A 26 12.92 -2.40 1.51
N MET A 27 13.69 -2.32 0.40
CA MET A 27 14.79 -1.36 0.26
C MET A 27 14.33 0.09 0.34
N ARG A 28 13.12 0.42 -0.13
CA ARG A 28 12.57 1.78 0.00
C ARG A 28 12.26 2.16 1.44
N PHE A 29 11.89 1.19 2.27
CA PHE A 29 11.59 1.42 3.68
C PHE A 29 12.84 1.32 4.57
N LYS A 30 13.93 0.68 4.12
CA LYS A 30 15.19 0.50 4.87
C LYS A 30 15.71 1.77 5.57
N PRO A 31 15.68 2.98 4.98
CA PRO A 31 16.11 4.20 5.68
C PRO A 31 15.25 4.53 6.90
N ILE A 32 13.93 4.27 6.80
CA ILE A 32 12.98 4.49 7.89
C ILE A 32 13.18 3.42 8.96
N VAL A 33 13.32 2.14 8.56
CA VAL A 33 13.60 1.03 9.49
C VAL A 33 14.84 1.33 10.34
N LYS A 34 15.96 1.69 9.70
CA LYS A 34 17.19 2.08 10.39
C LYS A 34 17.03 3.28 11.34
N LYS A 35 16.16 4.24 10.98
CA LYS A 35 15.88 5.40 11.84
C LYS A 35 15.17 4.97 13.12
N TYR A 36 14.25 4.00 13.02
CA TYR A 36 13.54 3.46 14.17
C TYR A 36 14.43 2.55 15.02
N ALA A 37 15.18 1.62 14.43
CA ALA A 37 16.09 0.77 15.20
C ALA A 37 17.14 1.58 15.97
N ARG A 38 17.71 2.64 15.37
CA ARG A 38 18.60 3.56 16.10
C ARG A 38 17.94 4.25 17.29
N ARG A 39 16.64 4.52 17.21
CA ARG A 39 15.88 5.17 18.29
C ARG A 39 15.59 4.20 19.44
N TYR A 40 15.36 2.93 19.13
CA TYR A 40 15.02 1.91 20.12
C TYR A 40 16.22 1.08 20.60
N GLY A 41 17.40 1.28 19.99
CA GLY A 41 18.66 0.71 20.46
C GLY A 41 18.80 -0.81 20.29
N ASN A 42 17.94 -1.44 19.48
CA ASN A 42 17.90 -2.89 19.33
C ASN A 42 17.95 -3.30 17.85
N GLU A 43 18.88 -4.18 17.50
CA GLU A 43 19.05 -4.71 16.14
C GLU A 43 17.93 -5.70 15.77
N ASP A 44 17.28 -6.33 16.75
CA ASP A 44 16.17 -7.25 16.52
C ASP A 44 14.95 -6.55 15.89
N ILE A 45 14.78 -5.25 16.18
CA ILE A 45 13.68 -4.42 15.68
C ILE A 45 13.77 -4.23 14.15
N ASP A 46 14.98 -4.26 13.57
CA ASP A 46 15.13 -4.18 12.11
C ASP A 46 14.43 -5.36 11.43
N SER A 47 14.63 -6.57 11.95
CA SER A 47 14.04 -7.81 11.41
C SER A 47 12.52 -7.84 11.59
N GLU A 48 12.02 -7.43 12.76
CA GLU A 48 10.58 -7.37 13.03
C GLU A 48 9.86 -6.37 12.13
N ILE A 49 10.44 -5.18 11.93
CA ILE A 49 9.86 -4.17 11.04
C ILE A 49 9.89 -4.64 9.58
N ILE A 50 10.97 -5.29 9.15
CA ILE A 50 11.06 -5.86 7.79
C ILE A 50 9.99 -6.95 7.60
N GLU A 51 9.84 -7.85 8.56
CA GLU A 51 8.81 -8.89 8.50
C GLU A 51 7.40 -8.27 8.44
N TRP A 52 7.14 -7.23 9.24
CA TRP A 52 5.89 -6.49 9.18
C TRP A 52 5.66 -5.85 7.81
N ILE A 53 6.68 -5.24 7.20
CA ILE A 53 6.59 -4.65 5.85
C ILE A 53 6.24 -5.72 4.81
N ILE A 54 6.85 -6.91 4.89
CA ILE A 54 6.55 -8.03 3.98
C ILE A 54 5.09 -8.46 4.15
N LYS A 55 4.65 -8.71 5.39
CA LYS A 55 3.26 -9.08 5.69
C LYS A 55 2.28 -8.01 5.22
N ALA A 56 2.58 -6.73 5.44
CA ALA A 56 1.75 -5.62 4.98
C ALA A 56 1.69 -5.54 3.45
N THR A 57 2.79 -5.81 2.75
CA THR A 57 2.85 -5.84 1.28
C THR A 57 1.99 -6.98 0.73
N LEU A 58 2.09 -8.18 1.30
CA LEU A 58 1.33 -9.35 0.86
C LEU A 58 -0.16 -9.26 1.20
N SER A 59 -0.51 -8.66 2.34
CA SER A 59 -1.90 -8.47 2.78
C SER A 59 -2.57 -7.21 2.22
N TYR A 60 -1.83 -6.38 1.47
CA TYR A 60 -2.35 -5.15 0.88
C TYR A 60 -3.50 -5.45 -0.08
N LYS A 61 -4.74 -5.31 0.40
CA LYS A 61 -5.94 -5.32 -0.43
C LYS A 61 -6.18 -3.90 -0.89
N GLU A 62 -6.11 -3.71 -2.21
CA GLU A 62 -6.47 -2.44 -2.80
C GLU A 62 -7.96 -2.18 -2.55
N ASN A 63 -8.29 -1.28 -1.62
CA ASN A 63 -9.67 -0.83 -1.38
C ASN A 63 -10.29 -0.08 -2.58
N ILE A 64 -9.71 -0.13 -3.79
CA ILE A 64 -10.24 0.56 -4.97
C ILE A 64 -11.59 0.01 -5.38
N THR A 65 -11.85 -1.29 -5.20
CA THR A 65 -13.19 -1.83 -5.46
C THR A 65 -14.21 -1.23 -4.49
N SER A 66 -13.84 -1.05 -3.21
CA SER A 66 -14.69 -0.36 -2.22
C SER A 66 -14.88 1.11 -2.58
N SER A 67 -13.80 1.86 -2.83
CA SER A 67 -13.87 3.29 -3.08
C SER A 67 -14.59 3.65 -4.39
N ARG A 68 -14.46 2.83 -5.44
CA ARG A 68 -15.14 3.07 -6.71
C ARG A 68 -16.63 2.74 -6.63
N GLU A 69 -17.00 1.65 -5.95
CA GLU A 69 -18.41 1.29 -5.75
C GLU A 69 -19.10 2.21 -4.73
N GLU A 70 -18.39 2.67 -3.69
CA GLU A 70 -18.84 3.72 -2.77
C GLU A 70 -19.06 5.06 -3.50
N LEU A 71 -18.14 5.46 -4.38
CA LEU A 71 -18.30 6.66 -5.21
C LEU A 71 -19.50 6.53 -6.15
N LYS A 72 -19.66 5.38 -6.82
CA LYS A 72 -20.83 5.14 -7.68
C LYS A 72 -22.13 5.19 -6.89
N LYS A 73 -22.18 4.58 -5.70
CA LYS A 73 -23.33 4.60 -4.81
C LYS A 73 -23.67 6.02 -4.37
N PHE A 74 -22.69 6.77 -3.89
CA PHE A 74 -22.84 8.17 -3.50
C PHE A 74 -23.35 9.05 -4.65
N LEU A 75 -22.81 8.89 -5.86
CA LEU A 75 -23.24 9.63 -7.04
C LEU A 75 -24.66 9.25 -7.49
N SER A 76 -25.05 7.99 -7.33
CA SER A 76 -26.40 7.50 -7.66
C SER A 76 -27.44 8.02 -6.67
N ASP A 77 -27.12 8.01 -5.37
CA ASP A 77 -28.00 8.52 -4.30
C ASP A 77 -28.26 10.04 -4.49
N LYS A 78 -27.22 10.81 -4.84
CA LYS A 78 -27.34 12.25 -5.19
C LYS A 78 -28.16 12.53 -6.45
N LYS A 79 -28.26 11.59 -7.37
CA LYS A 79 -29.04 11.75 -8.62
C LYS A 79 -30.53 11.53 -8.37
N ASN A 80 -30.87 10.64 -7.44
CA ASN A 80 -32.26 10.37 -7.05
C ASN A 80 -32.87 11.50 -6.20
N ASP A 81 -32.06 12.20 -5.40
CA ASP A 81 -32.49 13.34 -4.57
C ASP A 81 -32.95 14.56 -5.41
N LYS A 82 -32.43 14.70 -6.63
CA LYS A 82 -32.78 15.80 -7.55
C LYS A 82 -34.08 15.58 -8.34
N ASN A 83 -34.68 14.39 -8.30
CA ASN A 83 -35.92 14.08 -9.02
C ASN A 83 -37.20 14.32 -8.20
N PHE A 84 -37.11 14.84 -6.98
CA PHE A 84 -38.27 15.14 -6.12
C PHE A 84 -38.75 16.60 -6.14
N LYS A 85 -38.25 17.41 -7.08
CA LYS A 85 -38.81 18.74 -7.38
C LYS A 85 -39.17 18.84 -8.85
N SER A 86 -40.28 18.22 -9.24
CA SER A 86 -41.03 18.61 -10.44
C SER A 86 -42.51 18.56 -10.15
#